data_AF-R7TGH3-F1
#
_entry.id   AF-R7TGH3-F1
#
_cell.length_a   1.000
_cell.length_b   1.000
_cell.length_c   1.000
_cell.angle_alpha   90.00
_cell.angle_beta   90.00
_cell.angle_gamma   90.00
#
_symmetry.space_group_name_H-M   'P 1'
#
loop_
_entity.id
_entity.type
_entity.pdbx_description
1 polymer ?
#
loop_
_entity_poly.entity_id
_entity_poly.type
_entity_poly.pdbx_seq_one_letter_code
_entity_poly.pdbx_strand_id
1 'polypeptide(L)'
;LRSPMLNSLLQKCLQMFIQCTHQRIHHISPAEYEEFVGIVCSARTAFCMTPGGMVQFHEMLQSLRRTKSCKRDLYQRILNGLHSSNV
;
A
#
# COMPACT_ATOMS: atom_id res chain seq x y z
N LEU A 1 6.65 4.76 26.22
CA LEU A 1 7.17 5.97 25.55
C LEU A 1 7.65 5.58 24.14
N ARG A 2 6.96 6.00 23.07
CA ARG A 2 7.48 5.81 21.69
C ARG A 2 8.58 6.85 21.46
N SER A 3 9.79 6.41 21.12
CA SER A 3 10.91 7.33 20.85
C SER A 3 10.60 8.19 19.61
N PRO A 4 10.76 9.52 19.67
CA PRO A 4 10.47 10.42 18.54
C PRO A 4 11.32 10.08 17.30
N MET A 5 12.55 9.59 17.49
CA MET A 5 13.39 9.14 16.37
C MET A 5 12.83 7.91 15.65
N LEU A 6 12.25 6.96 16.41
CA LEU A 6 11.59 5.78 15.83
C LEU A 6 10.36 6.19 15.03
N ASN A 7 9.58 7.16 15.51
CA ASN A 7 8.44 7.67 14.77
C ASN A 7 8.87 8.33 13.45
N SER A 8 9.92 9.15 13.46
CA SER A 8 10.44 9.79 12.23
C SER A 8 10.99 8.77 11.24
N LEU A 9 11.67 7.73 11.71
CA LEU A 9 12.16 6.65 10.85
C LEU A 9 11.00 5.88 10.22
N LEU A 10 10.01 5.48 11.03
CA LEU A 10 8.83 4.76 10.57
C LEU A 10 8.06 5.55 9.49
N GLN A 11 7.87 6.86 9.71
CA GLN A 11 7.25 7.73 8.71
C GLN A 11 8.04 7.75 7.40
N LYS A 12 9.38 7.83 7.45
CA LYS A 12 10.23 7.75 6.25
C LYS A 12 10.09 6.40 5.55
N CYS A 13 10.02 5.29 6.29
CA CYS A 13 9.80 3.97 5.71
C CYS A 13 8.45 3.88 4.99
N LEU A 14 7.36 4.39 5.60
CA LEU A 14 6.04 4.41 4.96
C LEU A 14 6.03 5.29 3.70
N GLN A 15 6.65 6.46 3.76
CA GLN A 15 6.77 7.33 2.58
C GLN A 15 7.58 6.68 1.45
N MET A 16 8.67 6.00 1.78
CA MET A 16 9.45 5.23 0.80
C MET A 16 8.60 4.11 0.19
N PHE A 17 7.86 3.37 1.00
CA PHE A 17 6.95 2.33 0.52
C PHE A 17 5.91 2.88 -0.45
N ILE A 18 5.29 4.04 -0.17
CA ILE A 18 4.33 4.70 -1.07
C ILE A 18 5.00 5.01 -2.42
N GLN A 19 6.19 5.62 -2.39
CA GLN A 19 6.93 5.95 -3.61
C GLN A 19 7.28 4.70 -4.42
N CYS A 20 7.80 3.65 -3.78
CA CYS A 20 8.10 2.39 -4.45
C CYS A 20 6.85 1.74 -5.04
N THR A 21 5.73 1.75 -4.31
CA THR A 21 4.45 1.19 -4.79
C THR A 21 3.95 1.96 -6.02
N HIS A 22 4.08 3.28 -6.04
CA HIS A 22 3.79 4.11 -7.21
C HIS A 22 4.69 3.76 -8.40
N GLN A 23 6.01 3.63 -8.20
CA GLN A 23 6.91 3.23 -9.28
C GLN A 23 6.62 1.83 -9.82
N ARG A 24 6.32 0.89 -8.92
CA ARG A 24 6.01 -0.51 -9.26
C ARG A 24 4.73 -0.60 -10.10
N ILE A 25 3.67 0.14 -9.75
CA ILE A 25 2.41 0.09 -10.50
C ILE A 25 2.58 0.60 -11.94
N HIS A 26 3.48 1.55 -12.20
CA HIS A 26 3.69 2.07 -13.55
C HIS A 26 4.21 1.00 -14.52
N HIS A 27 4.99 0.05 -14.02
CA HIS A 27 5.69 -0.97 -14.80
C HIS A 27 5.16 -2.40 -14.55
N ILE A 28 4.01 -2.52 -13.90
CA ILE A 28 3.48 -3.82 -13.48
C ILE A 28 2.99 -4.64 -14.68
N SER A 29 3.34 -5.92 -14.69
CA SER A 29 2.82 -6.92 -15.62
C SER A 29 1.77 -7.83 -14.95
N PRO A 30 0.88 -8.49 -15.73
CA PRO A 30 -0.13 -9.39 -15.16
C PRO A 30 0.42 -10.52 -14.29
N ALA A 31 1.65 -10.99 -14.57
CA ALA A 31 2.31 -12.04 -13.79
C ALA A 31 2.66 -11.60 -12.36
N GLU A 32 2.76 -10.29 -12.12
CA GLU A 32 3.17 -9.72 -10.83
C GLU A 32 1.99 -9.30 -9.96
N TYR A 33 0.75 -9.46 -10.46
CA TYR A 33 -0.44 -8.97 -9.77
C TYR A 33 -0.63 -9.62 -8.41
N GLU A 34 -0.40 -10.92 -8.29
CA GLU A 34 -0.57 -11.66 -7.03
C GLU A 34 0.40 -11.16 -5.96
N GLU A 35 1.69 -11.08 -6.31
CA GLU A 35 2.74 -10.56 -5.42
C GLU A 35 2.44 -9.11 -5.02
N PHE A 36 2.09 -8.25 -5.99
CA PHE A 36 1.78 -6.85 -5.73
C PHE A 36 0.59 -6.69 -4.78
N VAL A 37 -0.48 -7.46 -4.98
CA VAL A 37 -1.65 -7.48 -4.08
C VAL A 37 -1.23 -7.92 -2.68
N GLY A 38 -0.43 -8.99 -2.55
CA GLY A 38 0.08 -9.47 -1.27
C GLY A 38 0.90 -8.43 -0.51
N ILE A 39 1.77 -7.71 -1.21
CA ILE A 39 2.59 -6.62 -0.64
C ILE A 39 1.68 -5.49 -0.13
N VAL A 40 0.73 -5.02 -0.96
CA VAL A 40 -0.19 -3.93 -0.58
C VAL A 40 -1.07 -4.33 0.61
N CYS A 41 -1.56 -5.57 0.64
CA CYS A 41 -2.39 -6.07 1.74
C CYS A 41 -1.60 -6.17 3.04
N SER A 42 -0.37 -6.70 2.98
CA SER A 42 0.50 -6.84 4.16
C SER A 42 0.88 -5.48 4.74
N ALA A 43 1.15 -4.49 3.87
CA ALA A 43 1.51 -3.14 4.29
C ALA A 43 0.43 -2.45 5.13
N ARG A 44 -0.86 -2.79 4.96
CA ARG A 44 -1.97 -2.25 5.76
C ARG A 44 -1.67 -2.30 7.27
N THR A 45 -1.12 -3.41 7.75
CA THR A 45 -0.79 -3.58 9.17
C THR A 45 0.24 -2.55 9.65
N ALA A 46 1.28 -2.28 8.86
CA ALA A 46 2.30 -1.27 9.16
C ALA A 46 1.71 0.15 9.18
N PHE A 47 0.77 0.45 8.26
CA PHE A 47 0.05 1.72 8.26
C PHE A 47 -0.88 1.87 9.48
N CYS A 48 -1.55 0.79 9.94
CA CYS A 48 -2.36 0.82 11.16
C CYS A 48 -1.55 1.17 12.42
N MET A 49 -0.27 0.80 12.47
CA MET A 49 0.59 1.04 13.64
C MET A 49 1.02 2.50 13.81
N THR A 50 0.77 3.35 12.80
CA THR A 50 1.24 4.72 12.74
C THR A 50 0.08 5.71 12.86
N PRO A 51 0.18 6.77 13.69
CA PRO A 51 -0.82 7.83 13.72
C PRO A 51 -1.03 8.44 12.32
N GLY A 52 -2.28 8.49 11.86
CA GLY A 52 -2.62 8.95 10.51
C GLY A 52 -2.20 8.00 9.37
N GLY A 53 -1.61 6.84 9.67
CA GLY A 53 -1.15 5.91 8.64
C GLY A 53 -2.28 5.33 7.80
N MET A 54 -3.46 5.06 8.38
CA MET A 54 -4.62 4.61 7.60
C MET A 54 -5.14 5.66 6.63
N VAL A 55 -5.01 6.96 6.93
CA VAL A 55 -5.33 8.03 5.98
C VAL A 55 -4.37 7.97 4.79
N GLN A 56 -3.06 7.91 5.07
CA GLN A 56 -2.03 7.77 4.03
C GLN A 56 -2.23 6.51 3.18
N PHE A 57 -2.61 5.38 3.78
CA PHE A 57 -2.90 4.14 3.07
C PHE A 57 -4.08 4.28 2.11
N HIS A 58 -5.19 4.87 2.56
CA HIS A 58 -6.34 5.12 1.69
C HIS A 58 -6.02 6.10 0.56
N GLU A 59 -5.24 7.14 0.83
CA GLU A 59 -4.77 8.09 -0.20
C GLU A 59 -3.90 7.38 -1.25
N MET A 60 -3.00 6.49 -0.82
CA MET A 60 -2.21 5.63 -1.71
C MET A 60 -3.11 4.71 -2.55
N LEU A 61 -4.14 4.08 -1.97
CA LEU A 61 -5.07 3.25 -2.76
C LEU A 61 -5.81 4.09 -3.82
N GLN A 62 -6.23 5.31 -3.46
CA GLN A 62 -6.87 6.22 -4.40
C GLN A 62 -5.93 6.70 -5.50
N SER A 63 -4.65 6.95 -5.21
CA SER A 63 -3.67 7.31 -6.23
C SER A 63 -3.44 6.14 -7.19
N LEU A 64 -3.27 4.92 -6.68
CA LEU A 64 -3.12 3.72 -7.49
C LEU A 64 -4.30 3.53 -8.43
N ARG A 65 -5.55 3.70 -7.96
CA ARG A 65 -6.76 3.61 -8.79
C ARG A 65 -6.75 4.56 -9.99
N ARG A 66 -6.12 5.73 -9.88
CA ARG A 66 -6.05 6.74 -10.94
C ARG A 66 -4.92 6.46 -11.94
N THR A 67 -4.00 5.56 -11.63
CA THR A 67 -2.89 5.19 -12.53
C THR A 67 -3.39 4.31 -13.67
N LYS A 68 -3.02 4.63 -14.92
CA LYS A 68 -3.43 3.90 -16.13
C LYS A 68 -3.11 2.39 -16.08
N SER A 69 -1.97 2.03 -15.50
CA SER A 69 -1.54 0.65 -15.33
C SER A 69 -2.36 -0.13 -14.30
N CYS A 70 -3.05 0.56 -13.38
CA CYS A 70 -3.96 -0.06 -12.41
C CYS A 70 -5.30 -0.38 -13.07
N LYS A 71 -5.33 -1.49 -13.81
CA LYS A 71 -6.56 -1.96 -14.46
C LYS A 71 -7.61 -2.33 -13.42
N ARG A 72 -8.89 -2.26 -13.81
CA ARG A 72 -10.04 -2.60 -12.95
C ARG A 72 -9.89 -3.95 -12.26
N ASP A 73 -9.41 -4.97 -12.97
CA ASP A 73 -9.17 -6.30 -12.42
C ASP A 73 -8.15 -6.29 -11.27
N LEU A 74 -6.99 -5.64 -11.48
CA LEU A 74 -5.98 -5.49 -10.44
C LEU A 74 -6.53 -4.73 -9.22
N TYR A 75 -7.21 -3.62 -9.45
CA TYR A 75 -7.80 -2.84 -8.36
C TYR A 75 -8.83 -3.65 -7.56
N GLN A 76 -9.67 -4.45 -8.23
CA GLN A 76 -10.60 -5.36 -7.56
C GLN A 76 -9.89 -6.44 -6.74
N ARG A 77 -8.80 -7.02 -7.25
CA ARG A 77 -7.99 -7.99 -6.49
C ARG A 77 -7.41 -7.36 -5.21
N ILE A 78 -6.93 -6.11 -5.28
CA ILE A 78 -6.46 -5.37 -4.10
C ILE A 78 -7.59 -5.24 -3.08
N LEU A 79 -8.78 -4.76 -3.49
CA LEU A 79 -9.91 -4.61 -2.58
C LEU A 79 -10.34 -5.94 -1.96
N ASN A 80 -10.42 -7.01 -2.76
CA ASN A 80 -10.76 -8.34 -2.28
C ASN A 80 -9.74 -8.87 -1.28
N GLY A 81 -8.44 -8.74 -1.57
CA GLY A 81 -7.38 -9.13 -0.65
C GLY A 81 -7.45 -8.39 0.70
N LEU A 82 -7.78 -7.11 0.68
CA LEU A 82 -7.96 -6.31 1.90
C LEU A 82 -9.18 -6.76 2.72
N HIS A 83 -10.26 -7.22 2.09
CA HIS A 83 -11.42 -7.77 2.79
C HIS A 83 -11.15 -9.17 3.36
N SER A 84 -10.45 -10.02 2.62
CA SER A 84 -10.11 -11.39 3.04
C SER A 84 -9.08 -11.42 4.18
N SER A 85 -8.21 -10.43 4.28
CA SER A 85 -7.18 -10.34 5.34
C SER A 85 -7.74 -9.88 6.71
N ASN A 86 -9.05 -9.95 6.94
CA ASN A 86 -9.72 -9.66 8.22
C ASN A 86 -9.97 -10.92 9.09
N VAL A 87 -9.20 -12.00 8.87
CA VAL A 87 -9.16 -13.18 9.74
C VAL A 87 -7.82 -13.22 10.46
#